data_AF-A0A524MS09-F1
#
_entry.id   AF-A0A524MS09-F1
#
_cell.length_a   1.000
_cell.length_b   1.000
_cell.length_c   1.000
_cell.angle_alpha   90.00
_cell.angle_beta   90.00
_cell.angle_gamma   90.00
#
_symmetry.space_group_name_H-M   'P 1'
#
loop_
_entity.id
_entity.type
_entity.pdbx_description
1 polymer ?
#
loop_
_entity_poly.entity_id
_entity_poly.type
_entity_poly.pdbx_seq_one_letter_code
_entity_poly.pdbx_strand_id
1 'polypeptide(L)'
;MRREEYQMGKRQAPGSKAATGRRGLTEGNAEISVTRSAKPAHPVVRQIAENLAKIDAIRTVKVTRGFLEASSETSGARKRPVAKPGHPTAVGVSLILAEDRKEIQFYEMTSAVKGYGSRMVEAVLNGLPKDWKIFVLMDWSDGFWKVMKRRHRRIVLMS
;
A
#
# COMPACT_ATOMS: atom_id res chain seq x y z
N MET A 1 2.35 -57.58 49.95
CA MET A 1 1.36 -58.50 49.37
C MET A 1 0.87 -57.89 48.05
N ARG A 2 0.82 -58.70 46.97
CA ARG A 2 0.18 -58.57 45.62
C ARG A 2 -0.45 -57.22 45.19
N ARG A 3 -0.06 -56.61 44.06
CA ARG A 3 -0.44 -56.85 42.63
C ARG A 3 -1.87 -56.41 42.26
N GLU A 4 -1.97 -55.88 41.01
CA GLU A 4 -3.13 -55.57 40.15
C GLU A 4 -3.65 -54.11 40.23
N GLU A 5 -3.25 -53.20 39.32
CA GLU A 5 -3.65 -53.02 37.90
C GLU A 5 -5.16 -52.78 37.69
N TYR A 6 -5.54 -51.59 37.22
CA TYR A 6 -6.58 -51.48 36.18
C TYR A 6 -6.29 -50.31 35.22
N GLN A 7 -6.35 -50.66 33.94
CA GLN A 7 -5.98 -49.91 32.75
C GLN A 7 -6.94 -48.76 32.43
N MET A 8 -6.42 -47.71 31.79
CA MET A 8 -7.14 -46.94 30.76
C MET A 8 -6.14 -46.25 29.81
N GLY A 9 -5.97 -46.85 28.62
CA GLY A 9 -6.04 -46.11 27.35
C GLY A 9 -4.81 -45.34 26.84
N LYS A 10 -3.93 -46.04 26.11
CA LYS A 10 -3.10 -45.44 25.04
C LYS A 10 -3.99 -44.85 23.94
N ARG A 11 -3.77 -43.61 23.51
CA ARG A 11 -3.94 -43.20 22.10
C ARG A 11 -2.89 -42.18 21.67
N GLN A 12 -2.33 -42.47 20.50
CA GLN A 12 -1.19 -41.87 19.84
C GLN A 12 -1.46 -40.45 19.33
N ALA A 13 -0.42 -39.62 19.30
CA ALA A 13 -0.32 -38.51 18.36
C ALA A 13 -0.28 -39.05 16.92
N PRO A 14 -0.91 -38.38 15.94
CA PRO A 14 -0.09 -37.52 15.08
C PRO A 14 -0.83 -36.30 14.51
N GLY A 15 -0.05 -35.31 14.05
CA GLY A 15 -0.52 -34.38 13.04
C GLY A 15 -0.20 -32.92 13.33
N SER A 16 1.08 -32.56 13.25
CA SER A 16 1.50 -31.20 12.89
C SER A 16 0.86 -30.83 11.54
N LYS A 17 -0.30 -30.17 11.57
CA LYS A 17 -0.73 -29.37 10.43
C LYS A 17 0.00 -28.05 10.51
N ALA A 18 1.09 -27.97 9.74
CA ALA A 18 1.64 -26.70 9.33
C ALA A 18 0.52 -25.92 8.63
N ALA A 19 -0.14 -25.03 9.36
CA ALA A 19 -0.95 -24.00 8.75
C ALA A 19 0.03 -23.10 8.00
N THR A 20 0.06 -23.25 6.69
CA THR A 20 0.78 -22.41 5.74
C THR A 20 0.32 -20.97 5.94
N GLY A 21 0.96 -20.29 6.89
CA GLY A 21 0.75 -18.89 7.15
C GLY A 21 1.02 -18.14 5.87
N ARG A 22 0.03 -17.39 5.39
CA ARG A 22 0.28 -16.26 4.51
C ARG A 22 1.34 -15.43 5.22
N ARG A 23 2.56 -15.47 4.70
CA ARG A 23 3.69 -14.72 5.22
C ARG A 23 3.39 -13.26 4.93
N GLY A 24 2.60 -12.63 5.80
CA GLY A 24 2.38 -11.20 5.83
C GLY A 24 3.72 -10.56 6.18
N LEU A 25 4.43 -10.11 5.15
CA LEU A 25 5.54 -9.20 5.32
C LEU A 25 4.92 -7.84 5.60
N THR A 26 4.71 -7.45 6.85
CA THR A 26 4.28 -6.07 7.13
C THR A 26 4.83 -5.56 8.45
N GLU A 27 5.88 -4.75 8.38
CA GLU A 27 6.25 -3.74 9.38
C GLU A 27 5.24 -2.55 9.37
N GLY A 28 3.97 -2.78 8.99
CA GLY A 28 2.96 -1.75 8.82
C GLY A 28 1.56 -2.29 9.10
N ASN A 29 0.62 -1.41 9.45
CA ASN A 29 -0.74 -1.78 9.88
C ASN A 29 -1.71 -2.01 8.71
N ALA A 30 -1.27 -1.79 7.47
CA ALA A 30 -2.12 -1.86 6.28
C ALA A 30 -2.14 -3.24 5.61
N GLU A 31 -3.31 -3.64 5.10
CA GLU A 31 -3.42 -4.80 4.22
C GLU A 31 -2.93 -4.45 2.81
N ILE A 32 -1.87 -5.14 2.34
CA ILE A 32 -1.40 -5.04 0.96
C ILE A 32 -1.99 -6.18 0.13
N SER A 33 -2.71 -5.82 -0.94
CA SER A 33 -3.28 -6.78 -1.90
C SER A 33 -2.76 -6.52 -3.32
N VAL A 34 -2.43 -7.60 -4.03
CA VAL A 34 -1.96 -7.55 -5.44
C VAL A 34 -2.85 -8.45 -6.28
N THR A 35 -3.50 -7.89 -7.31
CA THR A 35 -4.37 -8.68 -8.19
C THR A 35 -3.59 -9.66 -9.05
N ARG A 36 -4.26 -10.73 -9.52
CA ARG A 36 -3.63 -11.72 -10.40
C ARG A 36 -3.03 -11.10 -11.66
N SER A 37 -3.69 -10.12 -12.24
CA SER A 37 -3.24 -9.38 -13.43
C SER A 37 -2.02 -8.48 -13.21
N ALA A 38 -1.66 -8.22 -11.95
CA ALA A 38 -0.50 -7.42 -11.55
C ALA A 38 0.62 -8.28 -10.94
N LYS A 39 0.51 -9.62 -11.03
CA LYS A 39 1.54 -10.54 -10.54
C LYS A 39 2.44 -11.03 -11.69
N PRO A 40 3.78 -11.04 -11.51
CA PRO A 40 4.50 -10.43 -10.39
C PRO A 40 4.48 -8.89 -10.48
N ALA A 41 4.34 -8.21 -9.34
CA ALA A 41 4.44 -6.75 -9.30
C ALA A 41 5.90 -6.33 -9.42
N HIS A 42 6.18 -5.26 -10.17
CA HIS A 42 7.51 -4.70 -10.34
C HIS A 42 8.15 -4.30 -8.99
N PRO A 43 9.46 -4.51 -8.77
CA PRO A 43 10.11 -4.25 -7.49
C PRO A 43 9.89 -2.83 -6.94
N VAL A 44 9.96 -1.81 -7.80
CA VAL A 44 9.66 -0.41 -7.43
C VAL A 44 8.22 -0.24 -6.93
N VAL A 45 7.26 -0.87 -7.62
CA VAL A 45 5.84 -0.82 -7.22
C VAL A 45 5.64 -1.48 -5.86
N ARG A 46 6.32 -2.61 -5.63
CA ARG A 46 6.30 -3.29 -4.33
C ARG A 46 6.88 -2.41 -3.22
N GLN A 47 8.03 -1.79 -3.45
CA GLN A 47 8.66 -0.91 -2.46
C GLN A 47 7.76 0.28 -2.10
N ILE A 48 7.12 0.89 -3.10
CA ILE A 48 6.17 1.99 -2.87
C ILE A 48 4.96 1.50 -2.06
N ALA A 49 4.42 0.33 -2.39
CA ALA A 49 3.30 -0.25 -1.66
C ALA A 49 3.64 -0.49 -0.18
N GLU A 50 4.84 -1.03 0.09
CA GLU A 50 5.34 -1.25 1.45
C GLU A 50 5.57 0.08 2.20
N ASN A 51 6.13 1.09 1.54
CA ASN A 51 6.32 2.41 2.14
C ASN A 51 4.99 3.08 2.51
N LEU A 52 3.98 2.98 1.63
CA LEU A 52 2.65 3.51 1.91
C LEU A 52 1.95 2.75 3.04
N ALA A 53 2.15 1.43 3.14
CA ALA A 53 1.61 0.61 4.21
C ALA A 53 2.19 0.93 5.60
N LYS A 54 3.36 1.59 5.66
CA LYS A 54 3.99 2.07 6.90
C LYS A 54 3.41 3.40 7.40
N ILE A 55 2.59 4.08 6.61
CA ILE A 55 1.88 5.28 7.06
C ILE A 55 0.75 4.83 7.98
N ASP A 56 0.75 5.30 9.23
CA ASP A 56 -0.17 4.92 10.30
C ASP A 56 -1.66 5.16 9.98
N ALA A 57 -1.99 6.15 9.15
CA ALA A 57 -3.37 6.36 8.69
C ALA A 57 -3.82 5.36 7.61
N ILE A 58 -2.89 4.77 6.84
CA ILE A 58 -3.23 3.90 5.71
C ILE A 58 -3.60 2.52 6.24
N ARG A 59 -4.74 2.00 5.76
CA ARG A 59 -5.27 0.68 6.15
C ARG A 59 -5.29 -0.32 5.00
N THR A 60 -5.33 0.16 3.77
CA THR A 60 -5.38 -0.69 2.60
C THR A 60 -4.45 -0.15 1.52
N VAL A 61 -3.65 -1.03 0.94
CA VAL A 61 -2.87 -0.80 -0.26
C VAL A 61 -3.27 -1.85 -1.30
N LYS A 62 -3.59 -1.41 -2.52
CA LYS A 62 -4.07 -2.26 -3.59
C LYS A 62 -3.26 -2.00 -4.85
N VAL A 63 -2.61 -3.04 -5.35
CA VAL A 63 -1.87 -3.03 -6.61
C VAL A 63 -2.69 -3.76 -7.66
N THR A 64 -2.99 -3.05 -8.75
CA THR A 64 -3.67 -3.60 -9.94
C THR A 64 -2.85 -3.29 -11.18
N ARG A 65 -3.25 -3.81 -12.34
CA ARG A 65 -2.52 -3.52 -13.58
C ARG A 65 -2.60 -2.03 -13.89
N GLY A 66 -1.44 -1.35 -13.86
CA GLY A 66 -1.33 0.08 -14.15
C GLY A 66 -1.67 1.02 -13.00
N PHE A 67 -2.05 0.50 -11.82
CA PHE A 67 -2.38 1.35 -10.66
C PHE A 67 -1.83 0.81 -9.34
N LEU A 68 -1.43 1.73 -8.47
CA LEU A 68 -1.23 1.51 -7.04
C LEU A 68 -2.09 2.50 -6.27
N GLU A 69 -2.94 1.98 -5.40
CA GLU A 69 -3.89 2.78 -4.63
C GLU A 69 -3.73 2.49 -3.15
N ALA A 70 -3.70 3.52 -2.30
CA ALA A 70 -3.59 3.36 -0.85
C ALA A 70 -4.53 4.33 -0.15
N SER A 71 -5.19 3.89 0.94
CA SER A 71 -6.08 4.76 1.71
C SER A 71 -6.35 4.27 3.13
N SER A 72 -6.78 5.20 3.98
CA SER A 72 -7.43 4.92 5.27
C SER A 72 -8.83 4.32 5.11
N GLU A 73 -9.47 4.53 3.96
CA GLU A 73 -10.86 4.16 3.69
C GLU A 73 -11.00 3.42 2.36
N THR A 74 -12.02 2.56 2.27
CA THR A 74 -12.37 1.87 1.02
C THR A 74 -13.85 2.05 0.71
N SER A 75 -14.20 2.00 -0.58
CA SER A 75 -15.57 2.17 -1.05
C SER A 75 -15.99 1.08 -2.05
N GLY A 76 -17.29 0.84 -2.11
CA GLY A 76 -17.92 -0.11 -3.04
C GLY A 76 -17.61 -1.58 -2.78
N ALA A 77 -18.26 -2.45 -3.56
CA ALA A 77 -18.19 -3.91 -3.38
C ALA A 77 -16.76 -4.50 -3.51
N ARG A 78 -15.88 -3.81 -4.27
CA ARG A 78 -14.49 -4.25 -4.50
C ARG A 78 -13.49 -3.64 -3.51
N LYS A 79 -13.96 -2.94 -2.47
CA LYS A 79 -13.15 -2.24 -1.47
C LYS A 79 -12.05 -1.40 -2.14
N ARG A 80 -12.43 -0.49 -3.03
CA ARG A 80 -11.45 0.38 -3.71
C ARG A 80 -10.96 1.45 -2.73
N PRO A 81 -9.63 1.66 -2.56
CA PRO A 81 -9.10 2.74 -1.75
C PRO A 81 -9.63 4.11 -2.18
N VAL A 82 -10.00 4.96 -1.23
CA VAL A 82 -10.54 6.29 -1.50
C VAL A 82 -9.40 7.31 -1.57
N ALA A 83 -9.25 7.96 -2.73
CA ALA A 83 -8.24 9.01 -2.96
C ALA A 83 -8.81 10.32 -3.55
N LYS A 84 -10.13 10.35 -3.81
CA LYS A 84 -10.80 11.48 -4.46
C LYS A 84 -10.52 12.79 -3.69
N PRO A 85 -10.04 13.86 -4.37
CA PRO A 85 -9.80 15.15 -3.72
C PRO A 85 -11.03 15.68 -2.99
N GLY A 86 -10.81 16.27 -1.81
CA GLY A 86 -11.88 16.86 -0.98
C GLY A 86 -12.72 15.85 -0.18
N HIS A 87 -12.35 14.57 -0.15
CA HIS A 87 -13.03 13.61 0.72
C HIS A 87 -12.92 14.04 2.20
N PRO A 88 -14.03 14.06 2.96
CA PRO A 88 -14.07 14.71 4.28
C PRO A 88 -13.20 14.04 5.34
N THR A 89 -12.94 12.74 5.20
CA THR A 89 -12.26 11.92 6.25
C THR A 89 -11.08 11.10 5.74
N ALA A 90 -10.91 10.97 4.42
CA ALA A 90 -9.95 10.01 3.89
C ALA A 90 -8.55 10.61 3.83
N VAL A 91 -7.57 9.74 4.05
CA VAL A 91 -6.17 9.94 3.71
C VAL A 91 -5.86 8.89 2.66
N GLY A 92 -5.62 9.30 1.41
CA GLY A 92 -5.38 8.34 0.34
C GLY A 92 -4.77 8.92 -0.91
N VAL A 93 -4.19 8.02 -1.71
CA VAL A 93 -3.48 8.31 -2.96
C VAL A 93 -3.80 7.23 -4.00
N SER A 94 -3.96 7.65 -5.25
CA SER A 94 -4.06 6.79 -6.42
C SER A 94 -2.95 7.17 -7.40
N LEU A 95 -2.13 6.18 -7.76
CA LEU A 95 -1.01 6.33 -8.68
C LEU A 95 -1.31 5.59 -9.97
N ILE A 96 -1.04 6.22 -11.11
CA ILE A 96 -0.92 5.53 -12.40
C ILE A 96 0.54 5.11 -12.57
N LEU A 97 0.73 3.87 -12.99
CA LEU A 97 2.02 3.21 -13.18
C LEU A 97 2.27 2.98 -14.68
N ALA A 98 3.32 3.59 -15.22
CA ALA A 98 3.86 3.28 -16.54
C ALA A 98 5.28 2.73 -16.36
N GLU A 99 5.35 1.47 -15.93
CA GLU A 99 6.60 0.79 -15.56
C GLU A 99 7.58 0.68 -16.73
N ASP A 100 7.07 0.49 -17.95
CA ASP A 100 7.82 0.45 -19.20
C ASP A 100 8.56 1.76 -19.49
N ARG A 101 7.97 2.88 -19.08
CA ARG A 101 8.57 4.22 -19.22
C ARG A 101 9.27 4.71 -17.95
N LYS A 102 9.21 3.92 -16.87
CA LYS A 102 9.70 4.30 -15.54
C LYS A 102 9.04 5.58 -15.02
N GLU A 103 7.73 5.68 -15.21
CA GLU A 103 6.95 6.86 -14.84
C GLU A 103 5.89 6.49 -13.79
N ILE A 104 5.73 7.38 -12.81
CA ILE A 104 4.62 7.35 -11.86
C ILE A 104 3.90 8.67 -11.94
N GLN A 105 2.57 8.61 -11.98
CA GLN A 105 1.74 9.80 -11.94
C GLN A 105 0.87 9.77 -10.69
N PHE A 106 0.86 10.87 -9.94
CA PHE A 106 -0.17 11.11 -8.95
C PHE A 106 -1.47 11.47 -9.67
N TYR A 107 -2.42 10.54 -9.66
CA TYR A 107 -3.70 10.69 -10.35
C TYR A 107 -4.73 11.36 -9.45
N GLU A 108 -4.92 10.83 -8.24
CA GLU A 108 -5.78 11.40 -7.21
C GLU A 108 -5.05 11.37 -5.87
N MET A 109 -5.30 12.36 -5.03
CA MET A 109 -4.83 12.35 -3.66
C MET A 109 -5.75 13.20 -2.78
N THR A 110 -5.98 12.74 -1.55
CA THR A 110 -6.74 13.47 -0.54
C THR A 110 -6.14 13.24 0.84
N SER A 111 -6.28 14.22 1.71
CA SER A 111 -5.76 14.18 3.07
C SER A 111 -6.62 15.03 3.99
N ALA A 112 -7.63 14.42 4.61
CA ALA A 112 -8.47 15.09 5.60
C ALA A 112 -7.70 15.53 6.85
N VAL A 113 -6.57 14.87 7.15
CA VAL A 113 -5.70 15.19 8.28
C VAL A 113 -4.42 15.86 7.77
N LYS A 114 -4.07 17.01 8.35
CA LYS A 114 -2.88 17.78 7.95
C LYS A 114 -1.60 16.94 8.08
N GLY A 115 -0.68 17.11 7.14
CA GLY A 115 0.64 16.46 7.14
C GLY A 115 0.70 15.13 6.40
N TYR A 116 -0.40 14.38 6.32
CA TYR A 116 -0.40 13.09 5.63
C TYR A 116 -0.20 13.18 4.11
N GLY A 117 -0.68 14.25 3.47
CA GLY A 117 -0.39 14.50 2.05
C GLY A 117 1.12 14.51 1.75
N SER A 118 1.92 15.19 2.57
CA SER A 118 3.38 15.18 2.41
C SER A 118 3.98 13.81 2.68
N ARG A 119 3.52 13.11 3.73
CA ARG A 119 4.00 11.74 4.05
C ARG A 119 3.72 10.73 2.94
N MET A 120 2.55 10.81 2.28
CA MET A 120 2.24 9.96 1.13
C MET A 120 3.19 10.23 -0.03
N VAL A 121 3.44 11.49 -0.37
CA VAL A 121 4.40 11.84 -1.43
C VAL A 121 5.80 11.34 -1.07
N GLU A 122 6.27 11.58 0.14
CA GLU A 122 7.60 11.12 0.61
C GLU A 122 7.71 9.59 0.57
N ALA A 123 6.67 8.85 0.97
CA ALA A 123 6.65 7.39 0.90
C ALA A 123 6.80 6.88 -0.54
N VAL A 124 6.17 7.54 -1.50
CA VAL A 124 6.31 7.26 -2.92
C VAL A 124 7.73 7.59 -3.40
N LEU A 125 8.25 8.78 -3.06
CA LEU A 125 9.59 9.25 -3.46
C LEU A 125 10.73 8.38 -2.94
N ASN A 126 10.66 7.93 -1.69
CA ASN A 126 11.70 7.13 -1.06
C ASN A 126 11.85 5.74 -1.70
N GLY A 127 10.80 5.24 -2.37
CA GLY A 127 10.82 3.96 -3.08
C GLY A 127 11.29 4.06 -4.54
N LEU A 128 11.57 5.27 -5.05
CA LEU A 128 11.76 5.54 -6.47
C LEU A 128 13.23 5.68 -6.87
N PRO A 129 13.77 4.77 -7.70
CA PRO A 129 15.12 4.91 -8.27
C PRO A 129 15.28 6.23 -9.03
N LYS A 130 16.50 6.76 -9.11
CA LYS A 130 16.77 8.11 -9.64
C LYS A 130 16.32 8.34 -11.09
N ASP A 131 16.30 7.28 -11.90
CA ASP A 131 15.92 7.29 -13.31
C ASP A 131 14.40 7.26 -13.53
N TRP A 132 13.60 7.10 -12.46
CA TRP A 132 12.16 7.19 -12.55
C TRP A 132 11.66 8.63 -12.46
N LYS A 133 10.66 8.95 -13.29
CA LYS A 133 10.02 10.27 -13.36
C LYS A 133 8.68 10.27 -12.65
N ILE A 134 8.32 11.44 -12.11
CA ILE A 134 7.12 11.62 -11.32
C ILE A 134 6.34 12.80 -11.86
N PHE A 135 5.09 12.53 -12.20
CA PHE A 135 4.20 13.49 -12.82
C PHE A 135 3.02 13.82 -11.93
N VAL A 136 2.63 15.08 -11.97
CA VAL A 136 1.34 15.56 -11.48
C VAL A 136 0.72 16.30 -12.66
N LEU A 137 -0.30 15.69 -13.28
CA LEU A 137 -0.94 16.27 -14.47
C LEU A 137 -1.99 17.31 -14.12
N MET A 138 -2.58 17.24 -12.93
CA MET A 138 -3.58 18.21 -12.50
C MET A 138 -3.40 18.53 -11.02
N ASP A 139 -3.30 19.82 -10.70
CA ASP A 139 -3.20 20.32 -9.33
C ASP A 139 -4.58 20.79 -8.84
N TRP A 140 -5.24 19.96 -8.04
CA TRP A 140 -6.52 20.24 -7.37
C TRP A 140 -6.31 20.61 -5.89
N SER A 141 -5.05 20.89 -5.51
CA SER A 141 -4.59 20.91 -4.12
C SER A 141 -4.29 22.31 -3.61
N ASP A 142 -4.78 23.34 -4.31
CA ASP A 142 -4.59 24.76 -4.00
C ASP A 142 -3.13 25.12 -3.66
N GLY A 143 -2.20 24.68 -4.53
CA GLY A 143 -0.78 24.99 -4.42
C GLY A 143 0.04 24.05 -3.54
N PHE A 144 -0.54 23.01 -2.94
CA PHE A 144 0.25 21.97 -2.25
C PHE A 144 1.32 21.36 -3.17
N TRP A 145 0.99 21.07 -4.44
CA TRP A 145 1.96 20.51 -5.37
C TRP A 145 3.10 21.47 -5.72
N LYS A 146 2.86 22.79 -5.71
CA LYS A 146 3.93 23.80 -5.83
C LYS A 146 4.91 23.72 -4.65
N VAL A 147 4.40 23.51 -3.43
CA VAL A 147 5.25 23.29 -2.24
C VAL A 147 6.07 22.01 -2.40
N MET A 148 5.45 20.91 -2.84
CA MET A 148 6.14 19.63 -2.99
C MET A 148 7.20 19.67 -4.09
N LYS A 149 6.96 20.34 -5.23
CA LYS A 149 7.99 20.55 -6.28
C LYS A 149 9.19 21.34 -5.77
N ARG A 150 8.99 22.33 -4.89
CA ARG A 150 10.11 23.08 -4.29
C ARG A 150 10.99 22.18 -3.41
N ARG A 151 10.38 21.27 -2.65
CA ARG A 151 11.07 20.31 -1.78
C ARG A 151 11.70 19.14 -2.55
N HIS A 152 11.05 18.71 -3.62
CA HIS A 152 11.45 17.53 -4.39
C HIS A 152 11.53 17.89 -5.88
N ARG A 153 12.74 18.22 -6.33
CA ARG A 153 13.03 18.63 -7.72
C ARG A 153 12.64 17.61 -8.79
N ARG A 154 12.44 16.34 -8.40
CA ARG A 154 12.04 15.23 -9.28
C ARG A 154 10.56 15.26 -9.69
N ILE A 155 9.74 16.08 -9.02
CA ILE A 155 8.32 16.23 -9.35
C ILE A 155 8.17 17.16 -10.55
N VAL A 156 7.61 16.63 -11.63
CA VAL A 156 7.21 17.38 -12.81
C VAL A 156 5.73 17.73 -12.67
N LEU A 157 5.45 19.03 -12.53
CA LEU A 157 4.08 19.55 -12.65
C LEU A 157 3.87 19.87 -14.12
N MET A 158 2.84 19.26 -14.72
CA MET A 158 2.37 19.62 -16.05
C MET A 158 1.20 20.57 -15.87
N SER A 159 1.33 21.77 -16.42
CA SER A 159 0.37 22.88 -16.34
C SER A 159 0.03 23.35 -17.73
#